data_AF-A0A7W4A2Q5-F1
#
_entry.id   AF-A0A7W4A2Q5-F1
#
_cell.length_a   1.000
_cell.length_b   1.000
_cell.length_c   1.000
_cell.angle_alpha   90.00
_cell.angle_beta   90.00
_cell.angle_gamma   90.00
#
_symmetry.space_group_name_H-M   'P 1'
#
loop_
_entity.id
_entity.type
_entity.pdbx_description
1 polymer ?
#
loop_
_entity_poly.entity_id
_entity_poly.type
_entity_poly.pdbx_seq_one_letter_code
_entity_poly.pdbx_strand_id
1 'polypeptide(L)'
;MSPMEVLTKNNDRLFVFTDLDDTLFASVKGQVSEHMIPSTVGVNGQPYAYSSVQQQKLLNVMIKSDAIIIPVTGRRSSSFLNCKLPAITNTDYAIVSHGAVILDNKHQLLDEWKVFLEQQFSLQLWHNKLVELYEKLSHYFEVINSGVRVRLIIDHGISTYLCLKINKDYADAKKMVQVNDYLESTLPKEMFLHANGRNFAILPPYARKKVAVDFLKKMMNVGELDTVFAMGDSHSDLPFMQDSDFLIVPQQAQIFKQE
;
A
#
# COMPACT_ATOMS: atom_id res chain seq x y z
N MET A 1 -0.26 -22.15 -33.74
CA MET A 1 -0.71 -22.84 -32.52
C MET A 1 -2.19 -22.54 -32.35
N SER A 2 -3.02 -23.55 -32.10
CA SER A 2 -4.43 -23.30 -31.80
C SER A 2 -4.56 -22.58 -30.44
N PRO A 3 -5.62 -21.80 -30.19
CA PRO A 3 -5.82 -21.17 -28.88
C PRO A 3 -5.82 -22.17 -27.71
N MET A 4 -6.28 -23.41 -27.94
CA MET A 4 -6.26 -24.48 -26.93
C MET A 4 -4.87 -25.08 -26.71
N GLU A 5 -3.99 -25.03 -27.71
CA GLU A 5 -2.58 -25.44 -27.56
C GLU A 5 -1.75 -24.40 -26.80
N VAL A 6 -2.13 -23.11 -26.86
CA VAL A 6 -1.52 -22.04 -26.06
C VAL A 6 -1.79 -22.27 -24.57
N LEU A 7 -3.02 -22.63 -24.20
CA LEU A 7 -3.47 -22.92 -22.83
C LEU A 7 -2.87 -24.18 -22.20
N THR A 8 -2.18 -25.03 -22.97
CA THR A 8 -1.72 -26.35 -22.51
C THR A 8 -0.21 -26.54 -22.56
N LYS A 9 0.52 -25.65 -23.26
CA LYS A 9 1.99 -25.75 -23.43
C LYS A 9 2.78 -24.69 -22.69
N ASN A 10 2.16 -23.57 -22.34
CA ASN A 10 2.85 -22.50 -21.64
C ASN A 10 2.70 -22.71 -20.12
N ASN A 11 3.77 -22.34 -19.41
CA ASN A 11 3.78 -22.39 -17.96
C ASN A 11 2.97 -21.17 -17.48
N ASP A 12 1.65 -21.26 -17.54
CA ASP A 12 0.70 -20.17 -17.35
C ASP A 12 0.70 -19.70 -15.89
N ARG A 13 1.62 -18.79 -15.56
CA ARG A 13 1.73 -18.25 -14.20
C ARG A 13 0.58 -17.27 -13.97
N LEU A 14 -0.03 -17.39 -12.79
CA LEU A 14 -0.95 -16.38 -12.28
C LEU A 14 -0.21 -15.47 -11.30
N PHE A 15 -0.14 -14.18 -11.62
CA PHE A 15 0.34 -13.14 -10.72
C PHE A 15 -0.84 -12.43 -10.06
N VAL A 16 -0.78 -12.22 -8.74
CA VAL A 16 -1.81 -11.49 -7.99
C VAL A 16 -1.16 -10.34 -7.23
N PHE A 17 -1.31 -9.11 -7.73
CA PHE A 17 -0.89 -7.90 -7.03
C PHE A 17 -2.04 -7.41 -6.15
N THR A 18 -1.92 -7.49 -4.82
CA THR A 18 -3.05 -7.22 -3.92
C THR A 18 -2.71 -6.16 -2.88
N ASP A 19 -3.55 -5.13 -2.76
CA ASP A 19 -3.60 -4.35 -1.53
C ASP A 19 -4.10 -5.23 -0.36
N LEU A 20 -3.98 -4.73 0.86
CA LEU A 20 -4.20 -5.48 2.10
C LEU A 20 -5.37 -4.92 2.92
N ASP A 21 -5.25 -3.68 3.37
CA ASP A 21 -6.25 -3.05 4.25
C ASP A 21 -7.49 -2.71 3.43
N ASP A 22 -8.67 -3.02 3.97
CA ASP A 22 -9.98 -2.87 3.31
C ASP A 22 -10.15 -3.70 2.01
N THR A 23 -9.09 -4.36 1.53
CA THR A 23 -9.08 -5.33 0.42
C THR A 23 -9.18 -6.78 0.91
N LEU A 24 -8.18 -7.26 1.66
CA LEU A 24 -8.15 -8.63 2.21
C LEU A 24 -8.66 -8.70 3.65
N PHE A 25 -8.52 -7.62 4.42
CA PHE A 25 -8.99 -7.51 5.79
C PHE A 25 -9.22 -6.06 6.18
N ALA A 26 -10.10 -5.82 7.14
CA ALA A 26 -10.40 -4.47 7.63
C ALA A 26 -10.34 -4.38 9.15
N SER A 27 -10.07 -3.19 9.68
CA SER A 27 -10.23 -2.92 11.11
C SER A 27 -11.71 -2.88 11.48
N VAL A 28 -12.11 -3.55 12.55
CA VAL A 28 -13.52 -3.62 12.96
C VAL A 28 -13.79 -2.55 14.02
N LYS A 29 -14.75 -1.67 13.75
CA LYS A 29 -15.27 -0.69 14.72
C LYS A 29 -16.55 -1.26 15.33
N GLY A 30 -16.44 -2.06 16.39
CA GLY A 30 -17.59 -2.65 17.09
C GLY A 30 -17.40 -4.11 17.41
N GLN A 31 -18.50 -4.86 17.48
CA GLN A 31 -18.47 -6.28 17.81
C GLN A 31 -17.88 -7.09 16.67
N VAL A 32 -16.88 -7.90 17.00
CA VAL A 32 -16.28 -8.87 16.09
C VAL A 32 -17.22 -10.07 16.00
N SER A 33 -17.66 -10.40 14.80
CA SER A 33 -18.45 -11.63 14.55
C SER A 33 -17.56 -12.86 14.73
N GLU A 34 -18.13 -13.96 15.22
CA GLU A 34 -17.42 -15.25 15.37
C GLU A 34 -16.88 -15.81 14.04
N HIS A 35 -17.41 -15.36 12.90
CA HIS A 35 -16.96 -15.78 11.57
C HIS A 35 -15.82 -14.91 11.01
N MET A 36 -15.43 -13.85 11.71
CA MET A 36 -14.33 -12.99 11.30
C MET A 36 -12.99 -13.63 11.64
N ILE A 37 -12.08 -13.67 10.67
CA ILE A 37 -10.81 -14.38 10.76
C ILE A 37 -9.70 -13.37 11.09
N PRO A 38 -9.06 -13.45 12.28
CA PRO A 38 -7.96 -12.56 12.65
C PRO A 38 -6.86 -12.58 11.58
N SER A 39 -6.56 -11.42 11.01
CA SER A 39 -5.60 -11.30 9.90
C SER A 39 -4.40 -10.45 10.23
N THR A 40 -4.54 -9.54 11.21
CA THR A 40 -3.41 -8.75 11.73
C THR A 40 -3.46 -8.64 13.24
N VAL A 41 -2.31 -8.40 13.86
CA VAL A 41 -2.20 -8.10 15.29
C VAL A 41 -1.84 -6.63 15.54
N GLY A 42 -2.30 -6.10 16.66
CA GLY A 42 -1.92 -4.79 17.16
C GLY A 42 -0.61 -4.83 17.96
N VAL A 43 -0.21 -3.68 18.50
CA VAL A 43 1.02 -3.53 19.30
C VAL A 43 1.02 -4.40 20.57
N ASN A 44 -0.16 -4.71 21.10
CA ASN A 44 -0.35 -5.59 22.26
C ASN A 44 -0.44 -7.09 21.89
N GLY A 45 -0.20 -7.46 20.63
CA GLY A 45 -0.32 -8.82 20.12
C GLY A 45 -1.75 -9.32 19.94
N GLN A 46 -2.77 -8.50 20.27
CA GLN A 46 -4.16 -8.88 20.08
C GLN A 46 -4.61 -8.66 18.63
N PRO A 47 -5.57 -9.43 18.12
CA PRO A 47 -6.18 -9.19 16.81
C PRO A 47 -6.63 -7.74 16.64
N TYR A 48 -6.30 -7.16 15.47
CA TYR A 48 -6.61 -5.76 15.16
C TYR A 48 -7.49 -5.61 13.90
N ALA A 49 -7.19 -6.39 12.86
CA ALA A 49 -7.97 -6.41 11.62
C ALA A 49 -8.32 -7.85 11.25
N TYR A 50 -9.46 -8.00 10.58
CA TYR A 50 -10.09 -9.29 10.32
C TYR A 50 -10.48 -9.41 8.86
N SER A 51 -10.36 -10.63 8.34
CA SER A 51 -10.94 -11.02 7.05
C SER A 51 -12.35 -11.58 7.26
N SER A 52 -13.21 -11.36 6.28
CA SER A 52 -14.42 -12.17 6.08
C SER A 52 -14.07 -13.58 5.60
N VAL A 53 -15.03 -14.50 5.74
CA VAL A 53 -14.94 -15.85 5.15
C VAL A 53 -14.77 -15.77 3.63
N GLN A 54 -15.42 -14.82 2.96
CA GLN A 54 -15.38 -14.64 1.51
C GLN A 54 -14.00 -14.20 1.03
N GLN A 55 -13.35 -13.25 1.72
CA GLN A 55 -11.97 -12.84 1.43
C GLN A 55 -11.01 -14.03 1.55
N GLN A 56 -11.15 -14.85 2.60
CA GLN A 56 -10.31 -16.02 2.80
C GLN A 56 -10.59 -17.12 1.77
N LYS A 57 -11.85 -17.31 1.35
CA LYS A 57 -12.19 -18.23 0.25
C LYS A 57 -11.54 -17.81 -1.07
N LEU A 58 -11.60 -16.52 -1.42
CA LEU A 58 -10.97 -16.00 -2.63
C LEU A 58 -9.44 -16.18 -2.59
N LEU A 59 -8.81 -15.81 -1.47
CA LEU A 59 -7.37 -16.01 -1.27
C LEU A 59 -7.00 -17.50 -1.40
N ASN A 60 -7.80 -18.41 -0.84
CA ASN A 60 -7.59 -19.85 -0.98
C ASN A 60 -7.73 -20.37 -2.42
N VAL A 61 -8.56 -19.75 -3.26
CA VAL A 61 -8.61 -20.08 -4.69
C VAL A 61 -7.28 -19.73 -5.36
N MET A 62 -6.73 -18.55 -5.07
CA MET A 62 -5.44 -18.10 -5.62
C MET A 62 -4.27 -18.98 -5.13
N ILE A 63 -4.28 -19.36 -3.86
CA ILE A 63 -3.26 -20.28 -3.32
C ILE A 63 -3.32 -21.64 -4.03
N LYS A 64 -4.52 -22.18 -4.25
CA LYS A 64 -4.71 -23.50 -4.89
C LYS A 64 -4.38 -23.52 -6.38
N SER A 65 -4.33 -22.36 -7.02
CA SER A 65 -3.87 -22.22 -8.40
C SER A 65 -2.36 -21.96 -8.50
N ASP A 66 -1.61 -22.15 -7.41
CA ASP A 66 -0.17 -21.84 -7.33
C ASP A 66 0.15 -20.40 -7.76
N ALA A 67 -0.75 -19.46 -7.45
CA ALA A 67 -0.57 -18.06 -7.81
C ALA A 67 0.63 -17.44 -7.08
N ILE A 68 1.39 -16.62 -7.81
CA ILE A 68 2.43 -15.78 -7.27
C ILE A 68 1.74 -14.53 -6.71
N ILE A 69 1.55 -14.49 -5.39
CA ILE A 69 0.89 -13.38 -4.70
C ILE A 69 1.94 -12.35 -4.28
N ILE A 70 1.73 -11.08 -4.65
CA ILE A 70 2.57 -9.94 -4.28
C ILE A 70 1.73 -8.91 -3.53
N PRO A 71 1.96 -8.71 -2.22
CA PRO A 71 1.32 -7.63 -1.47
C PRO A 71 1.77 -6.26 -1.96
N VAL A 72 0.84 -5.31 -2.09
CA VAL A 72 1.08 -3.94 -2.55
C VAL A 72 0.39 -2.94 -1.62
N THR A 73 1.05 -2.56 -0.54
CA THR A 73 0.42 -1.87 0.60
C THR A 73 1.03 -0.51 0.93
N GLY A 74 0.20 0.36 1.52
CA GLY A 74 0.65 1.60 2.17
C GLY A 74 1.37 1.37 3.50
N ARG A 75 1.21 0.18 4.11
CA ARG A 75 1.89 -0.16 5.36
C ARG A 75 3.40 -0.10 5.18
N ARG A 76 4.11 0.49 6.15
CA ARG A 76 5.57 0.30 6.30
C ARG A 76 5.91 -1.13 6.67
N SER A 77 7.15 -1.55 6.44
CA SER A 77 7.66 -2.92 6.66
C SER A 77 7.29 -3.47 8.04
N SER A 78 7.58 -2.74 9.11
CA SER A 78 7.20 -3.17 10.48
C SER A 78 5.69 -3.37 10.69
N SER A 79 4.84 -2.60 9.99
CA SER A 79 3.39 -2.73 10.06
C SER A 79 2.84 -3.84 9.14
N PHE A 80 3.54 -4.13 8.05
CA PHE A 80 3.28 -5.26 7.18
C PHE A 80 3.48 -6.59 7.93
N LEU A 81 4.56 -6.71 8.72
CA LEU A 81 4.88 -7.91 9.52
C LEU A 81 3.88 -8.23 10.65
N ASN A 82 2.95 -7.33 10.92
CA ASN A 82 1.82 -7.60 11.81
C ASN A 82 0.73 -8.46 11.14
N CYS A 83 0.76 -8.61 9.82
CA CYS A 83 -0.10 -9.55 9.10
C CYS A 83 0.23 -10.99 9.52
N LYS A 84 -0.81 -11.81 9.63
CA LYS A 84 -0.73 -13.22 10.05
C LYS A 84 -1.26 -14.18 8.99
N LEU A 85 -1.58 -13.69 7.80
CA LEU A 85 -1.97 -14.52 6.67
C LEU A 85 -0.71 -15.12 6.00
N PRO A 86 -0.48 -16.45 6.05
CA PRO A 86 0.74 -17.04 5.53
C PRO A 86 0.97 -16.77 4.04
N ALA A 87 -0.11 -16.75 3.25
CA ALA A 87 -0.07 -16.43 1.83
C ALA A 87 0.36 -14.99 1.50
N ILE A 88 0.42 -14.12 2.52
CA ILE A 88 0.91 -12.74 2.40
C ILE A 88 2.32 -12.63 2.99
N THR A 89 2.58 -13.26 4.13
CA THR A 89 3.88 -13.18 4.81
C THR A 89 4.96 -14.05 4.20
N ASN A 90 4.60 -15.11 3.46
CA ASN A 90 5.55 -16.05 2.88
C ASN A 90 5.73 -15.83 1.37
N THR A 91 5.51 -14.60 0.92
CA THR A 91 5.64 -14.21 -0.48
C THR A 91 7.10 -13.92 -0.83
N ASP A 92 7.47 -14.11 -2.10
CA ASP A 92 8.84 -13.82 -2.54
C ASP A 92 9.17 -12.33 -2.48
N TYR A 93 8.16 -11.49 -2.72
CA TYR A 93 8.28 -10.05 -2.68
C TYR A 93 7.06 -9.40 -2.03
N ALA A 94 7.28 -8.31 -1.31
CA ALA A 94 6.21 -7.43 -0.83
C ALA A 94 6.54 -5.96 -1.11
N ILE A 95 5.61 -5.26 -1.74
CA ILE A 95 5.70 -3.81 -1.95
C ILE A 95 5.05 -3.12 -0.75
N VAL A 96 5.84 -2.31 -0.04
CA VAL A 96 5.45 -1.65 1.21
C VAL A 96 5.75 -0.14 1.13
N SER A 97 5.30 0.62 2.13
CA SER A 97 5.44 2.08 2.22
C SER A 97 4.99 2.79 0.94
N HIS A 98 3.80 2.45 0.45
CA HIS A 98 3.21 3.01 -0.76
C HIS A 98 4.04 2.78 -2.04
N GLY A 99 4.95 1.81 -2.03
CA GLY A 99 5.85 1.55 -3.16
C GLY A 99 7.28 2.03 -2.95
N ALA A 100 7.60 2.76 -1.87
CA ALA A 100 8.96 3.24 -1.65
C ALA A 100 9.94 2.11 -1.31
N VAL A 101 9.45 0.96 -0.83
CA VAL A 101 10.26 -0.18 -0.42
C VAL A 101 9.69 -1.45 -1.05
N ILE A 102 10.57 -2.30 -1.56
CA ILE A 102 10.27 -3.67 -1.95
C ILE A 102 11.07 -4.57 -1.03
N LEU A 103 10.37 -5.49 -0.36
CA LEU A 103 10.97 -6.49 0.51
C LEU A 103 11.15 -7.80 -0.26
N ASP A 104 12.22 -8.55 0.07
CA ASP A 104 12.42 -9.94 -0.34
C ASP A 104 11.71 -10.93 0.62
N ASN A 105 11.88 -12.23 0.36
CA ASN A 105 11.34 -13.31 1.19
C ASN A 105 11.94 -13.40 2.60
N LYS A 106 13.02 -12.67 2.90
CA LYS A 106 13.62 -12.50 4.24
C LYS A 106 13.24 -11.16 4.86
N HIS A 107 12.31 -10.44 4.23
CA HIS A 107 11.82 -9.13 4.64
C HIS A 107 12.95 -8.09 4.73
N GLN A 108 13.96 -8.23 3.87
CA GLN A 108 15.02 -7.24 3.67
C GLN A 108 14.69 -6.40 2.44
N LEU A 109 15.22 -5.16 2.41
CA LEU A 109 15.10 -4.31 1.24
C LEU A 109 15.76 -4.98 0.04
N LEU A 110 15.04 -5.08 -1.07
CA LEU A 110 15.56 -5.57 -2.34
C LEU A 110 16.58 -4.60 -2.92
N ASP A 111 17.81 -5.07 -3.12
CA ASP A 111 18.94 -4.21 -3.53
C ASP A 111 18.74 -3.62 -4.94
N GLU A 112 18.21 -4.42 -5.88
CA GLU A 112 17.93 -3.97 -7.25
C GLU A 112 16.91 -2.83 -7.27
N TRP A 113 15.93 -2.87 -6.36
CA TRP A 113 14.96 -1.79 -6.20
C TRP A 113 15.62 -0.51 -5.66
N LYS A 114 16.49 -0.64 -4.64
CA LYS A 114 17.25 0.50 -4.11
C LYS A 114 18.12 1.16 -5.18
N VAL A 115 18.82 0.35 -5.98
CA VAL A 115 19.65 0.83 -7.09
C VAL A 115 18.80 1.58 -8.13
N PHE A 116 17.64 1.01 -8.49
CA PHE A 116 16.70 1.66 -9.40
C PHE A 116 16.23 3.01 -8.85
N LEU A 117 15.86 3.08 -7.57
CA LEU A 117 15.43 4.34 -6.95
C LEU A 117 16.51 5.42 -6.97
N GLU A 118 17.75 5.06 -6.64
CA GLU A 118 18.86 6.02 -6.64
C GLU A 118 19.10 6.59 -8.04
N GLN A 119 19.06 5.74 -9.06
CA GLN A 119 19.24 6.13 -10.46
C GLN A 119 18.10 7.02 -10.98
N GLN A 120 16.86 6.75 -10.59
CA GLN A 120 15.69 7.46 -11.14
C GLN A 120 15.32 8.73 -10.38
N PHE A 121 15.57 8.77 -9.06
CA PHE A 121 15.02 9.83 -8.21
C PHE A 121 16.05 10.58 -7.36
N SER A 122 17.27 10.04 -7.15
CA SER A 122 18.25 10.51 -6.17
C SER A 122 17.67 10.57 -4.74
N LEU A 123 17.89 9.52 -3.96
CA LEU A 123 17.26 9.41 -2.63
C LEU A 123 17.76 10.47 -1.66
N GLN A 124 19.02 10.89 -1.77
CA GLN A 124 19.56 11.94 -0.91
C GLN A 124 18.88 13.30 -1.13
N LEU A 125 18.61 13.66 -2.39
CA LEU A 125 17.90 14.91 -2.69
C LEU A 125 16.50 14.91 -2.08
N TRP A 126 15.77 13.80 -2.25
CA TRP A 126 14.42 13.68 -1.69
C TRP A 126 14.38 13.55 -0.18
N HIS A 127 15.39 12.91 0.42
CA HIS A 127 15.56 12.92 1.87
C HIS A 127 15.60 14.35 2.40
N ASN A 128 16.47 15.20 1.82
CA ASN A 128 16.57 16.60 2.23
C ASN A 128 15.24 17.35 2.06
N LYS A 129 14.56 17.19 0.91
CA LYS A 129 13.24 17.80 0.66
C LYS A 129 12.18 17.36 1.67
N LEU A 130 12.16 16.08 2.04
CA LEU A 130 11.21 15.54 3.01
C LEU A 130 11.51 16.02 4.43
N VAL A 131 12.78 16.15 4.81
CA VAL A 131 13.19 16.70 6.11
C VAL A 131 12.80 18.17 6.23
N GLU A 132 13.08 18.99 5.21
CA GLU A 132 12.68 20.40 5.19
C GLU A 132 11.15 20.56 5.31
N LEU A 133 10.40 19.77 4.54
CA LEU A 133 8.94 19.80 4.60
C LEU A 133 8.41 19.28 5.95
N TYR A 134 9.04 18.26 6.53
CA TYR A 134 8.73 17.75 7.86
C TYR A 134 8.85 18.86 8.92
N GLU A 135 9.98 19.58 8.93
CA GLU A 135 10.24 20.66 9.89
C GLU A 135 9.23 21.80 9.72
N LYS A 136 9.00 22.24 8.47
CA LYS A 136 8.03 23.29 8.14
C LYS A 136 6.62 22.94 8.61
N LEU A 137 6.13 21.74 8.28
CA LEU A 137 4.77 21.31 8.65
C LEU A 137 4.64 21.07 10.15
N SER A 138 5.66 20.49 10.79
CA SER A 138 5.66 20.27 12.24
C SER A 138 5.56 21.59 12.98
N HIS A 139 6.39 22.57 12.61
CA HIS A 139 6.37 23.90 13.21
C HIS A 139 5.02 24.61 13.01
N TYR A 140 4.50 24.61 11.77
CA TYR A 140 3.21 25.23 11.47
C TYR A 140 2.09 24.66 12.35
N PHE A 141 1.93 23.34 12.38
CA PHE A 141 0.83 22.68 13.09
C PHE A 141 0.96 22.74 14.62
N GLU A 142 2.18 22.87 15.13
CA GLU A 142 2.48 23.13 16.54
C GLU A 142 2.07 24.55 16.95
N VAL A 143 2.49 25.58 16.19
CA VAL A 143 2.19 26.99 16.48
C VAL A 143 0.69 27.26 16.55
N ILE A 144 -0.09 26.65 15.66
CA ILE A 144 -1.56 26.83 15.64
C ILE A 144 -2.30 25.86 16.58
N ASN A 145 -1.58 25.06 17.39
CA ASN A 145 -2.12 24.05 18.30
C ASN A 145 -3.24 23.20 17.67
N SER A 146 -2.99 22.70 16.46
CA SER A 146 -4.01 22.08 15.61
C SER A 146 -4.44 20.67 16.01
N GLY A 147 -3.71 20.04 16.93
CA GLY A 147 -3.82 18.61 17.21
C GLY A 147 -3.31 17.71 16.07
N VAL A 148 -2.65 18.26 15.04
CA VAL A 148 -2.06 17.50 13.94
C VAL A 148 -0.65 17.06 14.33
N ARG A 149 -0.42 15.75 14.29
CA ARG A 149 0.92 15.17 14.47
C ARG A 149 1.53 14.88 13.11
N VAL A 150 2.74 15.39 12.87
CA VAL A 150 3.53 15.13 11.66
C VAL A 150 4.66 14.14 11.99
N ARG A 151 4.94 13.20 11.09
CA ARG A 151 6.06 12.26 11.20
C ARG A 151 6.70 12.03 9.84
N LEU A 152 8.02 12.10 9.77
CA LEU A 152 8.78 11.52 8.68
C LEU A 152 8.90 10.01 8.88
N ILE A 153 8.41 9.24 7.92
CA ILE A 153 8.52 7.79 7.92
C ILE A 153 9.81 7.40 7.22
N ILE A 154 10.69 6.75 7.96
CA ILE A 154 11.90 6.12 7.43
C ILE A 154 11.70 4.60 7.53
N ASP A 155 11.93 3.90 6.42
CA ASP A 155 11.80 2.46 6.34
C ASP A 155 12.99 1.88 5.57
N HIS A 156 13.69 0.91 6.16
CA HIS A 156 14.95 0.36 5.64
C HIS A 156 15.98 1.44 5.20
N GLY A 157 16.04 2.55 5.94
CA GLY A 157 16.95 3.68 5.66
C GLY A 157 16.49 4.62 4.54
N ILE A 158 15.36 4.34 3.89
CA ILE A 158 14.75 5.22 2.88
C ILE A 158 13.74 6.13 3.56
N SER A 159 13.80 7.44 3.30
CA SER A 159 12.74 8.37 3.71
C SER A 159 11.54 8.18 2.79
N THR A 160 10.47 7.56 3.26
CA THR A 160 9.41 7.06 2.38
C THR A 160 8.30 8.06 2.17
N TYR A 161 7.76 8.68 3.24
CA TYR A 161 6.68 9.66 3.16
C TYR A 161 6.53 10.46 4.47
N LEU A 162 5.78 11.55 4.43
CA LEU A 162 5.30 12.22 5.65
C LEU A 162 3.92 11.71 6.01
N CYS A 163 3.74 11.29 7.26
CA CYS A 163 2.47 10.89 7.83
C CYS A 163 1.93 12.00 8.72
N LEU A 164 0.76 12.53 8.40
CA LEU A 164 0.04 13.47 9.24
C LEU A 164 -1.21 12.82 9.81
N LYS A 165 -1.48 13.09 11.08
CA LYS A 165 -2.63 12.52 11.79
C LYS A 165 -3.27 13.52 12.70
N ILE A 166 -4.54 13.82 12.45
CA ILE A 166 -5.36 14.65 13.35
C ILE A 166 -5.69 13.81 14.59
N ASN A 167 -5.42 14.36 15.78
CA ASN A 167 -5.86 13.76 17.03
C ASN A 167 -7.40 13.69 17.04
N LYS A 168 -7.95 12.58 17.58
CA LYS A 168 -9.39 12.33 17.61
C LYS A 168 -10.15 13.46 18.32
N ASP A 169 -9.57 14.04 19.36
CA ASP A 169 -10.20 15.12 20.14
C ASP A 169 -10.38 16.41 19.32
N TYR A 170 -9.62 16.56 18.24
CA TYR A 170 -9.65 17.70 17.33
C TYR A 170 -10.28 17.36 15.97
N ALA A 171 -10.65 16.08 15.76
CA ALA A 171 -11.04 15.60 14.45
C ALA A 171 -12.53 15.83 14.20
N ASP A 172 -12.83 16.75 13.31
CA ASP A 172 -14.15 16.91 12.69
C ASP A 172 -14.03 17.09 11.17
N ALA A 173 -15.17 17.04 10.46
CA ALA A 173 -15.23 17.19 9.00
C ALA A 173 -14.57 18.48 8.51
N LYS A 174 -14.81 19.60 9.20
CA LYS A 174 -14.27 20.90 8.81
C LYS A 174 -12.75 20.94 9.00
N LYS A 175 -12.23 20.38 10.09
CA LYS A 175 -10.79 20.29 10.36
C LYS A 175 -10.09 19.43 9.31
N MET A 176 -10.71 18.31 8.91
CA MET A 176 -10.18 17.44 7.85
C MET A 176 -10.04 18.20 6.53
N VAL A 177 -11.08 18.94 6.12
CA VAL A 177 -11.04 19.80 4.91
C VAL A 177 -9.97 20.89 5.03
N GLN A 178 -9.94 21.62 6.15
CA GLN A 178 -8.94 22.68 6.36
C GLN A 178 -7.50 22.19 6.29
N VAL A 179 -7.22 21.00 6.85
CA VAL A 179 -5.89 20.39 6.77
C VAL A 179 -5.60 19.96 5.34
N ASN A 180 -6.58 19.37 4.64
CA ASN A 180 -6.43 18.99 3.24
C ASN A 180 -6.08 20.20 2.36
N ASP A 181 -6.88 21.26 2.41
CA ASP A 181 -6.70 22.47 1.61
C ASP A 181 -5.35 23.15 1.87
N TYR A 182 -4.93 23.20 3.15
CA TYR A 182 -3.62 23.73 3.51
C TYR A 182 -2.48 22.89 2.93
N LEU A 183 -2.60 21.56 2.99
CA LEU A 183 -1.59 20.68 2.42
C LEU A 183 -1.56 20.81 0.89
N GLU A 184 -2.68 20.70 0.20
CA GLU A 184 -2.75 20.84 -1.26
C GLU A 184 -2.15 22.16 -1.76
N SER A 185 -2.41 23.27 -1.06
CA SER A 185 -1.85 24.58 -1.43
C SER A 185 -0.36 24.75 -1.10
N THR A 186 0.19 23.95 -0.20
CA THR A 186 1.59 24.06 0.28
C THR A 186 2.54 23.09 -0.40
N LEU A 187 2.04 21.99 -0.95
CA LEU A 187 2.86 20.90 -1.45
C LEU A 187 3.55 21.20 -2.79
N PRO A 188 4.81 20.78 -2.97
CA PRO A 188 5.44 20.76 -4.28
C PRO A 188 4.62 19.91 -5.25
N LYS A 189 4.57 20.33 -6.53
CA LYS A 189 3.75 19.66 -7.58
C LYS A 189 4.17 18.21 -7.83
N GLU A 190 5.40 17.86 -7.50
CA GLU A 190 5.97 16.53 -7.67
C GLU A 190 5.55 15.56 -6.55
N MET A 191 5.04 16.06 -5.43
CA MET A 191 4.55 15.24 -4.32
C MET A 191 3.06 14.96 -4.48
N PHE A 192 2.64 13.80 -3.97
CA PHE A 192 1.24 13.38 -3.98
C PHE A 192 0.68 13.45 -2.56
N LEU A 193 -0.55 13.95 -2.42
CA LEU A 193 -1.30 13.88 -1.18
C LEU A 193 -2.29 12.72 -1.25
N HIS A 194 -2.25 11.84 -0.26
CA HIS A 194 -3.28 10.85 -0.02
C HIS A 194 -3.98 11.16 1.31
N ALA A 195 -5.28 11.43 1.27
CA ALA A 195 -6.10 11.71 2.44
C ALA A 195 -7.09 10.57 2.70
N ASN A 196 -7.15 10.10 3.95
CA ASN A 196 -8.13 9.12 4.40
C ASN A 196 -8.63 9.49 5.81
N GLY A 197 -9.73 10.26 5.83
CA GLY A 197 -10.31 10.83 7.03
C GLY A 197 -9.29 11.67 7.80
N ARG A 198 -8.93 11.22 9.00
CA ARG A 198 -7.98 11.93 9.88
C ARG A 198 -6.50 11.65 9.62
N ASN A 199 -6.17 10.85 8.61
CA ASN A 199 -4.80 10.49 8.26
C ASN A 199 -4.48 11.01 6.86
N PHE A 200 -3.29 11.58 6.71
CA PHE A 200 -2.76 12.06 5.44
C PHE A 200 -1.37 11.47 5.22
N ALA A 201 -1.04 11.16 3.98
CA ALA A 201 0.28 10.77 3.55
C ALA A 201 0.74 11.70 2.42
N ILE A 202 1.89 12.36 2.61
CA ILE A 202 2.55 13.12 1.56
C ILE A 202 3.65 12.24 0.99
N LEU A 203 3.51 11.87 -0.27
CA LEU A 203 4.32 10.87 -0.95
C LEU A 203 5.29 11.58 -1.92
N PRO A 204 6.61 11.30 -1.86
CA PRO A 204 7.54 11.70 -2.91
C PRO A 204 7.29 10.88 -4.20
N PRO A 205 7.88 11.26 -5.35
CA PRO A 205 7.62 10.62 -6.63
C PRO A 205 7.91 9.11 -6.70
N TYR A 206 8.80 8.59 -5.87
CA TYR A 206 9.10 7.16 -5.83
C TYR A 206 8.18 6.34 -4.91
N ALA A 207 7.45 6.97 -4.00
CA ALA A 207 6.49 6.28 -3.13
C ALA A 207 5.16 6.08 -3.87
N ARG A 208 5.22 5.33 -4.98
CA ARG A 208 4.09 5.03 -5.85
C ARG A 208 4.01 3.54 -6.11
N LYS A 209 2.89 2.93 -5.70
CA LYS A 209 2.61 1.50 -5.86
C LYS A 209 2.82 1.04 -7.31
N LYS A 210 2.34 1.83 -8.28
CA LYS A 210 2.52 1.58 -9.72
C LYS A 210 3.99 1.36 -10.12
N VAL A 211 4.88 2.25 -9.68
CA VAL A 211 6.30 2.20 -10.08
C VAL A 211 6.95 0.92 -9.56
N ALA A 212 6.65 0.54 -8.32
CA ALA A 212 7.17 -0.70 -7.72
C ALA A 212 6.57 -1.96 -8.38
N VAL A 213 5.27 -1.95 -8.71
CA VAL A 213 4.62 -3.06 -9.44
C VAL A 213 5.24 -3.24 -10.82
N ASP A 214 5.45 -2.15 -11.57
CA ASP A 214 6.06 -2.21 -12.90
C ASP A 214 7.49 -2.74 -12.85
N PHE A 215 8.25 -2.31 -11.83
CA PHE A 215 9.60 -2.81 -11.59
C PHE A 215 9.60 -4.33 -11.35
N LEU A 216 8.72 -4.84 -10.47
CA LEU A 216 8.63 -6.27 -10.20
C LEU A 216 8.16 -7.05 -11.43
N LYS A 217 7.16 -6.56 -12.16
CA LYS A 217 6.72 -7.20 -13.41
C LYS A 217 7.88 -7.39 -14.39
N LYS A 218 8.69 -6.34 -14.58
CA LYS A 218 9.89 -6.41 -15.42
C LYS A 218 10.92 -7.39 -14.86
N MET A 219 11.22 -7.31 -13.57
CA MET A 219 12.23 -8.15 -12.91
C MET A 219 11.87 -9.65 -12.96
N MET A 220 10.58 -9.97 -12.80
CA MET A 220 10.05 -11.33 -12.81
C MET A 220 9.72 -11.84 -14.23
N ASN A 221 10.01 -11.02 -15.26
CA ASN A 221 9.69 -11.28 -16.66
C ASN A 221 8.21 -11.66 -16.85
N VAL A 222 7.30 -10.87 -16.26
CA VAL A 222 5.85 -11.01 -16.51
C VAL A 222 5.61 -10.62 -17.97
N GLY A 223 5.05 -11.54 -18.75
CA GLY A 223 4.83 -11.39 -20.19
C GLY A 223 3.36 -11.60 -20.59
N GLU A 224 3.10 -11.51 -21.89
CA GLU A 224 1.75 -11.55 -22.48
C GLU A 224 1.00 -12.89 -22.29
N LEU A 225 1.70 -13.94 -21.88
CA LEU A 225 1.13 -15.27 -21.64
C LEU A 225 0.85 -15.52 -20.15
N ASP A 226 1.34 -14.66 -19.26
CA ASP A 226 0.98 -14.72 -17.85
C ASP A 226 -0.40 -14.07 -17.64
N THR A 227 -1.13 -14.55 -16.64
CA THR A 227 -2.35 -13.87 -16.19
C THR A 227 -2.04 -13.00 -14.99
N VAL A 228 -2.52 -11.75 -15.01
CA VAL A 228 -2.30 -10.78 -13.94
C VAL A 228 -3.63 -10.33 -13.35
N PHE A 229 -3.83 -10.62 -12.07
CA PHE A 229 -4.88 -10.02 -11.26
C PHE A 229 -4.33 -8.86 -10.45
N ALA A 230 -5.11 -7.78 -10.35
CA ALA A 230 -4.84 -6.72 -9.41
C ALA A 230 -6.05 -6.49 -8.48
N MET A 231 -5.78 -6.40 -7.18
CA MET A 231 -6.79 -6.23 -6.15
C MET A 231 -6.53 -4.97 -5.35
N GLY A 232 -7.57 -4.17 -5.12
CA GLY A 232 -7.47 -2.94 -4.35
C GLY A 232 -8.84 -2.32 -4.08
N ASP A 233 -8.91 -1.46 -3.07
CA ASP A 233 -10.15 -0.81 -2.63
C ASP A 233 -10.12 0.72 -2.82
N SER A 234 -8.94 1.32 -2.99
CA SER A 234 -8.75 2.77 -2.98
C SER A 234 -8.44 3.35 -4.36
N HIS A 235 -8.76 4.63 -4.57
CA HIS A 235 -8.35 5.35 -5.79
C HIS A 235 -6.83 5.36 -5.99
N SER A 236 -6.06 5.26 -4.91
CA SER A 236 -4.60 5.19 -4.98
C SER A 236 -4.06 3.86 -5.53
N ASP A 237 -4.92 2.83 -5.60
CA ASP A 237 -4.58 1.52 -6.14
C ASP A 237 -4.81 1.44 -7.66
N LEU A 238 -5.80 2.18 -8.17
CA LEU A 238 -6.17 2.19 -9.59
C LEU A 238 -4.96 2.28 -10.55
N PRO A 239 -3.95 3.14 -10.31
CA PRO A 239 -2.79 3.20 -11.19
C PRO A 239 -2.04 1.87 -11.36
N PHE A 240 -1.87 1.06 -10.30
CA PHE A 240 -1.23 -0.26 -10.42
C PHE A 240 -2.17 -1.35 -10.90
N MET A 241 -3.47 -1.17 -10.69
CA MET A 241 -4.48 -2.12 -11.12
C MET A 241 -4.77 -2.04 -12.62
N GLN A 242 -4.68 -0.85 -13.23
CA GLN A 242 -5.08 -0.63 -14.63
C GLN A 242 -4.23 -1.42 -15.65
N ASP A 243 -3.02 -1.83 -15.29
CA ASP A 243 -2.08 -2.58 -16.15
C ASP A 243 -2.19 -4.11 -15.92
N SER A 244 -3.33 -4.58 -15.42
CA SER A 244 -3.61 -6.01 -15.18
C SER A 244 -4.73 -6.52 -16.09
N ASP A 245 -4.80 -7.83 -16.27
CA ASP A 245 -5.86 -8.45 -17.09
C ASP A 245 -7.21 -8.40 -16.39
N PHE A 246 -7.21 -8.51 -15.05
CA PHE A 246 -8.43 -8.47 -14.25
C PHE A 246 -8.26 -7.64 -12.98
N LEU A 247 -9.20 -6.73 -12.78
CA LEU A 247 -9.33 -5.94 -11.57
C LEU A 247 -10.35 -6.61 -10.64
N ILE A 248 -9.94 -6.85 -9.39
CA ILE A 248 -10.81 -7.39 -8.35
C ILE A 248 -10.97 -6.34 -7.26
N VAL A 249 -12.15 -5.74 -7.17
CA VAL A 249 -12.45 -4.68 -6.21
C VAL A 249 -13.50 -5.18 -5.22
N PRO A 250 -13.26 -5.10 -3.89
CA PRO A 250 -14.28 -5.41 -2.89
C PRO A 250 -15.53 -4.53 -3.09
N GLN A 251 -16.72 -5.08 -2.90
CA GLN A 251 -17.97 -4.32 -3.14
C GLN A 251 -18.13 -3.07 -2.26
N GLN A 252 -17.49 -3.04 -1.08
CA GLN A 252 -17.54 -1.92 -0.13
C GLN A 252 -16.37 -0.93 -0.29
N ALA A 253 -15.54 -1.12 -1.32
CA ALA A 253 -14.35 -0.34 -1.61
C ALA A 253 -14.64 1.16 -1.72
N GLN A 254 -13.63 1.97 -1.39
CA GLN A 254 -13.69 3.42 -1.57
C GLN A 254 -13.94 3.80 -3.03
N ILE A 255 -13.37 3.05 -3.99
CA ILE A 255 -13.51 3.31 -5.44
C ILE A 255 -14.98 3.47 -5.88
N PHE A 256 -15.93 2.82 -5.20
CA PHE A 256 -17.35 2.90 -5.54
C PHE A 256 -18.13 3.97 -4.77
N LYS A 257 -17.51 4.63 -3.79
CA LYS A 257 -18.15 5.70 -3.02
C LYS A 257 -18.00 6.98 -3.84
N GLN A 258 -19.11 7.49 -4.37
CA GLN A 258 -19.15 8.81 -5.01
C GLN A 258 -18.75 9.88 -3.99
N GLU A 259 -17.93 10.84 -4.41
CA GLU A 259 -17.64 12.07 -3.65
C GLU A 259 -18.90 12.86 -3.32
#